data_AF-A0AAD7D2C6-F1
#
_entry.id   AF-A0AAD7D2C6-F1
#
_cell.length_a   1.000
_cell.length_b   1.000
_cell.length_c   1.000
_cell.angle_alpha   90.00
_cell.angle_beta   90.00
_cell.angle_gamma   90.00
#
_symmetry.space_group_name_H-M   'P 1'
#
loop_
_entity.id
_entity.type
_entity.pdbx_description
1 polymer ?
#
loop_
_entity_poly.entity_id
_entity_poly.type
_entity_poly.pdbx_seq_one_letter_code
_entity_poly.pdbx_strand_id
1 'polypeptide(L)'
;MRPEQAYLDLIKAGGKTTEAAATELYDQLKSIDPSFLKGEWEGGDFDTGHPASQALKLINWVGKTFHNEEDVEPIIVRGEDGKRTVLESYGRARIREIKFRGQVSAAMVYDDKPIIDHFRYVNEDTVAGMMDVKNAPPGYHFHLTRCHGTPSKM
;
A
#
# COMPACT_ATOMS: atom_id res chain seq x y z
N MET A 1 23.36 -3.88 -5.02
CA MET A 1 22.65 -3.22 -3.90
C MET A 1 21.47 -4.10 -3.54
N ARG A 2 21.09 -4.24 -2.26
CA ARG A 2 19.88 -5.00 -1.91
C ARG A 2 18.65 -4.22 -2.39
N PRO A 3 17.70 -4.81 -3.14
CA PRO A 3 16.55 -4.08 -3.69
C PRO A 3 15.73 -3.39 -2.60
N GLU A 4 15.63 -4.00 -1.41
CA GLU A 4 14.96 -3.41 -0.26
C GLU A 4 15.59 -2.09 0.18
N GLN A 5 16.93 -1.99 0.16
CA GLN A 5 17.63 -0.74 0.51
C GLN A 5 17.39 0.34 -0.53
N ALA A 6 17.45 -0.01 -1.82
CA ALA A 6 17.17 0.95 -2.89
C ALA A 6 15.72 1.48 -2.81
N TYR A 7 14.77 0.64 -2.39
CA TYR A 7 13.38 1.05 -2.19
C TYR A 7 13.24 2.04 -1.03
N LEU A 8 13.90 1.77 0.10
CA LEU A 8 13.92 2.68 1.25
C LEU A 8 14.62 4.02 0.92
N ASP A 9 15.72 3.97 0.16
CA ASP A 9 16.43 5.17 -0.27
C ASP A 9 15.54 6.03 -1.19
N LEU A 10 14.74 5.40 -2.05
CA LEU A 10 13.78 6.10 -2.91
C LEU A 10 12.65 6.76 -2.09
N ILE A 11 12.11 6.07 -1.08
CA ILE A 11 11.13 6.67 -0.15
C ILE A 11 11.77 7.89 0.53
N LYS A 12 12.98 7.75 1.06
CA LYS A 12 13.70 8.83 1.75
C LYS A 12 14.00 10.03 0.84
N ALA A 13 14.23 9.79 -0.45
CA ALA A 13 14.44 10.83 -1.46
C ALA A 13 13.14 11.54 -1.90
N GLY A 14 11.98 11.22 -1.29
CA GLY A 14 10.69 11.83 -1.60
C GLY A 14 9.92 11.13 -2.73
N GLY A 15 10.32 9.91 -3.11
CA GLY A 15 9.52 9.04 -3.97
C GLY A 15 9.45 9.44 -5.45
N LYS A 16 10.19 10.45 -5.90
CA LYS A 16 10.19 10.86 -7.31
C LYS A 16 10.93 9.85 -8.18
N THR A 17 10.21 9.21 -9.10
CA THR A 17 10.77 8.19 -10.01
C THR A 17 9.90 8.04 -11.27
N THR A 18 10.31 7.18 -12.20
CA THR A 18 9.45 6.78 -13.32
C THR A 18 8.67 5.52 -12.97
N GLU A 19 7.53 5.30 -13.62
CA GLU A 19 6.75 4.06 -13.46
C GLU A 19 7.63 2.82 -13.75
N ALA A 20 8.38 2.83 -14.84
CA ALA A 20 9.23 1.70 -15.22
C ALA A 20 10.28 1.36 -14.15
N ALA A 21 10.95 2.38 -13.59
CA ALA A 21 11.95 2.18 -12.54
C ALA A 21 11.33 1.71 -11.22
N ALA A 22 10.14 2.21 -10.85
CA ALA A 22 9.40 1.72 -9.69
C ALA A 22 8.99 0.24 -9.88
N THR A 23 8.50 -0.11 -11.07
CA THR A 23 8.11 -1.48 -11.43
C THR A 23 9.30 -2.43 -11.42
N GLU A 24 10.44 -2.05 -12.00
CA GLU A 24 11.66 -2.87 -11.99
C GLU A 24 12.17 -3.13 -10.57
N LEU A 25 12.09 -2.12 -9.70
CA LEU A 25 12.48 -2.28 -8.31
C LEU A 25 11.50 -3.16 -7.52
N TYR A 26 10.20 -2.96 -7.73
CA TYR A 26 9.12 -3.78 -7.14
C TYR A 26 9.27 -5.26 -7.50
N ASP A 27 9.60 -5.57 -8.76
CA ASP A 27 9.75 -6.95 -9.25
C ASP A 27 10.89 -7.73 -8.59
N GLN A 28 11.85 -7.04 -7.98
CA GLN A 28 12.98 -7.64 -7.27
C GLN A 28 12.68 -7.93 -5.79
N LEU A 29 11.57 -7.40 -5.25
CA LEU A 29 11.19 -7.57 -3.86
C LEU A 29 10.55 -8.95 -3.62
N LYS A 30 10.65 -9.43 -2.38
CA LYS A 30 10.14 -10.76 -1.99
C LYS A 30 8.65 -10.73 -1.69
N SER A 31 8.03 -11.91 -1.68
CA SER A 31 6.65 -12.08 -1.23
C SER A 31 6.52 -11.90 0.28
N ILE A 32 5.29 -11.64 0.73
CA ILE A 32 4.89 -11.69 2.14
C ILE A 32 3.68 -12.60 2.32
N ASP A 33 3.57 -13.18 3.52
CA ASP A 33 2.35 -13.87 3.97
C ASP A 33 1.24 -12.87 4.30
N PRO A 34 -0.05 -13.22 4.10
CA PRO A 34 -1.19 -12.37 4.47
C PRO A 34 -1.14 -11.81 5.89
N SER A 35 -0.73 -12.65 6.86
CA SER A 35 -0.69 -12.27 8.27
C SER A 35 0.32 -11.16 8.58
N PHE A 36 1.31 -10.93 7.70
CA PHE A 36 2.31 -9.86 7.85
C PHE A 36 1.69 -8.47 7.83
N LEU A 37 0.58 -8.31 7.11
CA LEU A 37 -0.12 -7.04 6.94
C LEU A 37 -0.94 -6.62 8.17
N LYS A 38 -1.15 -7.50 9.15
CA LYS A 38 -1.98 -7.19 10.32
C LYS A 38 -1.51 -5.92 11.03
N GLY A 39 -2.45 -5.03 11.33
CA GLY A 39 -2.22 -3.77 12.04
C GLY A 39 -2.55 -2.52 11.22
N GLU A 40 -2.17 -1.38 11.76
CA GLU A 40 -2.35 -0.08 11.12
C GLU A 40 -1.10 0.34 10.35
N TRP A 41 -1.31 0.96 9.20
CA TRP A 41 -0.23 1.42 8.33
C TRP A 41 -0.46 2.85 7.86
N GLU A 42 0.63 3.60 7.76
CA GLU A 42 0.71 4.89 7.10
C GLU A 42 1.01 4.71 5.60
N GLY A 43 0.27 5.42 4.77
CA GLY A 43 0.42 5.39 3.32
C GLY A 43 1.34 6.48 2.80
N GLY A 44 2.18 6.13 1.84
CA GLY A 44 2.87 7.08 0.97
C GLY A 44 2.91 6.57 -0.46
N ASP A 45 3.15 7.46 -1.42
CA ASP A 45 3.17 7.13 -2.84
C ASP A 45 4.44 7.59 -3.55
N PHE A 46 4.66 7.08 -4.76
CA PHE A 46 5.74 7.50 -5.62
C PHE A 46 5.23 8.49 -6.66
N ASP A 47 5.90 9.63 -6.79
CA ASP A 47 5.61 10.62 -7.82
C ASP A 47 6.12 10.13 -9.17
N THR A 48 5.26 9.33 -9.83
CA THR A 48 5.43 8.76 -11.17
C THR A 48 4.62 9.53 -12.22
N GLY A 49 3.88 10.57 -11.82
CA GLY A 49 2.89 11.24 -12.66
C GLY A 49 1.55 10.50 -12.79
N HIS A 50 1.34 9.40 -12.08
CA HIS A 50 0.12 8.59 -12.18
C HIS A 50 -1.12 9.32 -11.58
N PRO A 51 -2.30 9.30 -12.25
CA PRO A 51 -3.50 10.02 -11.78
C PRO A 51 -3.99 9.65 -10.37
N ALA A 52 -3.80 8.40 -9.96
CA ALA A 52 -4.19 7.95 -8.61
C ALA A 52 -3.48 8.72 -7.49
N SER A 53 -2.26 9.21 -7.71
CA SER A 53 -1.56 10.06 -6.73
C SER A 53 -2.38 11.32 -6.38
N GLN A 54 -2.95 11.96 -7.41
CA GLN A 54 -3.77 13.16 -7.22
C GLN A 54 -5.09 12.81 -6.55
N ALA A 55 -5.72 11.69 -6.94
CA ALA A 55 -6.97 11.24 -6.35
C ALA A 55 -6.84 10.96 -4.83
N LEU A 56 -5.76 10.30 -4.39
CA LEU A 56 -5.52 10.02 -2.97
C LEU A 56 -5.22 11.28 -2.15
N LYS A 57 -4.53 12.27 -2.75
CA LYS A 57 -4.31 13.58 -2.12
C LYS A 57 -5.62 14.34 -1.89
N LEU A 58 -6.55 14.29 -2.86
CA LEU A 58 -7.84 14.98 -2.74
C LEU A 58 -8.72 14.44 -1.60
N ILE A 59 -8.55 13.18 -1.23
CA ILE A 59 -9.31 12.55 -0.14
C ILE A 59 -8.54 12.53 1.19
N ASN A 60 -7.38 13.19 1.29
CA ASN A 60 -6.51 13.16 2.47
C ASN A 60 -6.19 11.73 2.95
N TRP A 61 -5.89 10.83 2.02
CA TRP A 61 -5.51 9.46 2.35
C TRP A 61 -4.26 9.42 3.24
N VAL A 62 -4.30 8.59 4.29
CA VAL A 62 -3.21 8.42 5.25
C VAL A 62 -2.83 6.97 5.51
N GLY A 63 -3.47 6.01 4.83
CA GLY A 63 -3.06 4.60 4.87
C GLY A 63 -4.20 3.61 4.93
N LYS A 64 -3.93 2.47 5.57
CA LYS A 64 -4.81 1.29 5.60
C LYS A 64 -4.79 0.65 6.98
N THR A 65 -5.84 -0.08 7.32
CA THR A 65 -5.91 -0.86 8.57
C THR A 65 -6.33 -2.29 8.23
N PHE A 66 -5.52 -3.28 8.64
CA PHE A 66 -5.78 -4.70 8.40
C PHE A 66 -6.08 -5.38 9.73
N HIS A 67 -7.34 -5.72 9.99
CA HIS A 67 -7.72 -6.41 11.22
C HIS A 67 -7.40 -7.91 11.14
N ASN A 68 -7.74 -8.51 10.01
CA ASN A 68 -7.45 -9.90 9.63
C ASN A 68 -7.64 -10.08 8.10
N GLU A 69 -7.49 -11.30 7.61
CA GLU A 69 -7.56 -11.64 6.19
C GLU A 69 -8.95 -11.47 5.56
N GLU A 70 -10.03 -11.40 6.35
CA GLU A 70 -11.40 -11.18 5.87
C GLU A 70 -11.93 -9.78 6.18
N ASP A 71 -11.19 -8.94 6.89
CA ASP A 71 -11.65 -7.62 7.30
C ASP A 71 -10.54 -6.57 7.27
N VAL A 72 -10.60 -5.73 6.24
CA VAL A 72 -9.64 -4.68 5.97
C VAL A 72 -10.37 -3.37 5.69
N GLU A 73 -9.83 -2.28 6.25
CA GLU A 73 -10.22 -0.90 5.97
C GLU A 73 -9.22 -0.34 4.95
N PRO A 74 -9.56 -0.35 3.65
CA PRO A 74 -8.56 -0.17 2.60
C PRO A 74 -8.13 1.27 2.39
N ILE A 75 -8.93 2.24 2.88
CA ILE A 75 -8.74 3.68 2.73
C ILE A 75 -9.03 4.35 4.06
N ILE A 76 -7.97 4.68 4.79
CA ILE A 76 -8.01 5.57 5.96
C ILE A 76 -7.69 6.98 5.49
N VAL A 77 -8.50 7.94 5.91
CA VAL A 77 -8.32 9.37 5.63
C VAL A 77 -8.10 10.14 6.93
N ARG A 78 -7.51 11.33 6.81
CA ARG A 78 -7.44 12.27 7.93
C ARG A 78 -8.68 13.18 7.92
N GLY A 79 -9.50 13.04 8.96
CA GLY A 79 -10.66 13.91 9.19
C GLY A 79 -10.27 15.34 9.56
N GLU A 80 -11.25 16.24 9.55
CA GLU A 80 -11.05 17.65 9.92
C GLU A 80 -10.58 17.83 11.37
N ASP A 81 -10.95 16.91 12.26
CA ASP A 81 -10.49 16.85 13.65
C ASP A 81 -9.07 16.26 13.79
N GLY A 82 -8.40 15.97 12.68
CA GLY A 82 -7.07 15.39 12.60
C GLY A 82 -7.01 13.88 12.84
N LYS A 83 -8.15 13.22 13.12
CA LYS A 83 -8.19 11.78 13.42
C LYS A 83 -8.15 10.94 12.15
N ARG A 84 -7.71 9.68 12.31
CA ARG A 84 -7.79 8.63 11.28
C ARG A 84 -9.22 8.09 11.25
N THR A 85 -9.85 8.15 10.08
CA THR A 85 -11.23 7.67 9.88
C THR A 85 -11.30 6.85 8.60
N VAL A 86 -12.13 5.81 8.58
CA VAL A 86 -12.40 5.02 7.38
C VAL A 86 -13.20 5.83 6.37
N LEU A 87 -12.82 5.78 5.10
CA LEU A 87 -13.64 6.35 4.03
C LEU A 87 -14.64 5.30 3.53
N GLU A 88 -15.83 5.29 4.14
CA GLU A 88 -16.88 4.28 3.90
C GLU A 88 -17.29 4.10 2.42
N SER A 89 -17.16 5.14 1.59
CA SER A 89 -17.50 5.07 0.16
C SER A 89 -16.60 4.12 -0.66
N TYR A 90 -15.45 3.74 -0.12
CA TYR A 90 -14.53 2.76 -0.70
C TYR A 90 -14.78 1.32 -0.21
N GLY A 91 -15.74 1.11 0.68
CA GLY A 91 -16.11 -0.22 1.16
C GLY A 91 -15.03 -0.89 2.01
N ARG A 92 -15.11 -2.22 2.09
CA ARG A 92 -14.15 -3.10 2.77
C ARG A 92 -13.32 -3.88 1.75
N ALA A 93 -12.34 -4.59 2.27
CA ALA A 93 -11.50 -5.47 1.49
C ALA A 93 -11.11 -6.71 2.29
N ARG A 94 -10.50 -7.67 1.60
CA ARG A 94 -9.98 -8.92 2.14
C ARG A 94 -8.62 -9.24 1.56
N ILE A 95 -7.84 -10.11 2.22
CA ILE A 95 -6.50 -10.51 1.79
C ILE A 95 -6.52 -11.92 1.20
N ARG A 96 -5.88 -12.11 0.06
CA ARG A 96 -5.65 -13.42 -0.57
C ARG A 96 -4.23 -13.53 -1.07
N GLU A 97 -3.76 -14.75 -1.26
CA GLU A 97 -2.56 -15.00 -2.03
C GLU A 97 -2.89 -14.97 -3.53
N ILE A 98 -2.29 -14.05 -4.27
CA ILE A 98 -2.54 -13.87 -5.71
C ILE A 98 -1.22 -13.84 -6.46
N LYS A 99 -1.13 -14.60 -7.56
CA LYS A 99 0.01 -14.54 -8.47
C LYS A 99 -0.07 -13.26 -9.30
N PHE A 100 0.94 -12.41 -9.18
CA PHE A 100 1.08 -11.20 -9.97
C PHE A 100 2.54 -11.02 -10.37
N ARG A 101 2.77 -10.67 -11.64
CA ARG A 101 4.13 -10.50 -12.21
C ARG A 101 5.08 -11.66 -11.88
N GLY A 102 4.58 -12.89 -11.97
CA GLY A 102 5.38 -14.12 -11.81
C GLY A 102 5.52 -14.66 -10.38
N GLN A 103 5.15 -13.91 -9.34
CA GLN A 103 5.31 -14.34 -7.94
C GLN A 103 4.00 -14.21 -7.14
N VAL A 104 3.66 -15.24 -6.36
CA VAL A 104 2.52 -15.25 -5.42
C VAL A 104 2.91 -14.48 -4.17
N SER A 105 2.01 -13.64 -3.65
CA SER A 105 2.19 -12.88 -2.41
C SER A 105 0.81 -12.45 -1.89
N ALA A 106 0.78 -11.94 -0.65
CA ALA A 106 -0.40 -11.28 -0.14
C ALA A 106 -0.86 -10.14 -1.06
N ALA A 107 -2.16 -10.10 -1.32
CA ALA A 107 -2.82 -9.05 -2.07
C ALA A 107 -4.14 -8.70 -1.41
N MET A 108 -4.45 -7.41 -1.33
CA MET A 108 -5.74 -6.92 -0.85
C MET A 108 -6.70 -6.75 -2.02
N VAL A 109 -7.85 -7.39 -1.93
CA VAL A 109 -8.92 -7.35 -2.93
C VAL A 109 -10.07 -6.55 -2.33
N TYR A 110 -10.45 -5.45 -2.98
CA TYR A 110 -11.62 -4.67 -2.58
C TYR A 110 -12.89 -5.48 -2.83
N ASP A 111 -13.86 -5.38 -1.92
CA ASP A 111 -15.08 -6.19 -2.01
C ASP A 111 -16.02 -5.70 -3.12
N ASP A 112 -16.08 -4.39 -3.34
CA ASP A 112 -17.01 -3.74 -4.27
C ASP A 112 -16.33 -2.91 -5.37
N LYS A 113 -14.99 -2.80 -5.35
CA LYS A 113 -14.20 -2.10 -6.38
C LYS A 113 -13.38 -3.09 -7.20
N PRO A 114 -13.19 -2.85 -8.51
CA PRO A 114 -12.37 -3.71 -9.36
C PRO A 114 -10.86 -3.39 -9.18
N ILE A 115 -10.38 -3.46 -7.94
CA ILE A 115 -9.05 -3.04 -7.50
C ILE A 115 -8.41 -4.19 -6.70
N ILE A 116 -7.14 -4.47 -7.00
CA ILE A 116 -6.29 -5.38 -6.25
C ILE A 116 -4.97 -4.66 -5.93
N ASP A 117 -4.62 -4.59 -4.65
CA ASP A 117 -3.34 -4.07 -4.18
C ASP A 117 -2.39 -5.24 -3.91
N HIS A 118 -1.33 -5.38 -4.70
CA HIS A 118 -0.35 -6.47 -4.56
C HIS A 118 0.85 -6.05 -3.72
N PHE A 119 1.19 -6.82 -2.67
CA PHE A 119 2.24 -6.43 -1.72
C PHE A 119 3.54 -7.21 -1.88
N ARG A 120 4.66 -6.54 -1.61
CA ARG A 120 6.00 -7.13 -1.51
C ARG A 120 6.72 -6.66 -0.25
N TYR A 121 7.61 -7.50 0.24
CA TYR A 121 8.43 -7.24 1.41
C TYR A 121 9.49 -6.18 1.13
N VAL A 122 9.64 -5.20 2.03
CA VAL A 122 10.80 -4.30 2.06
C VAL A 122 11.55 -4.50 3.37
N ASN A 123 10.87 -4.35 4.51
CA ASN A 123 11.38 -4.71 5.84
C ASN A 123 10.20 -5.01 6.79
N GLU A 124 10.47 -5.26 8.07
CA GLU A 124 9.45 -5.57 9.10
C GLU A 124 8.33 -4.51 9.24
N ASP A 125 8.65 -3.27 8.88
CA ASP A 125 7.79 -2.10 9.04
C ASP A 125 7.42 -1.44 7.71
N THR A 126 7.80 -2.02 6.57
CA THR A 126 7.58 -1.41 5.27
C THR A 126 7.24 -2.48 4.25
N VAL A 127 6.14 -2.26 3.52
CA VAL A 127 5.79 -3.05 2.35
C VAL A 127 5.64 -2.15 1.13
N ALA A 128 5.99 -2.71 -0.02
CA ALA A 128 5.73 -2.11 -1.31
C ALA A 128 4.36 -2.57 -1.82
N GLY A 129 3.58 -1.65 -2.38
CA GLY A 129 2.28 -1.92 -2.98
C GLY A 129 2.26 -1.51 -4.45
N MET A 130 1.67 -2.37 -5.29
CA MET A 130 1.36 -2.05 -6.68
C MET A 130 -0.13 -2.30 -6.92
N MET A 131 -0.84 -1.26 -7.35
CA MET A 131 -2.28 -1.32 -7.56
C MET A 131 -2.58 -1.80 -8.99
N ASP A 132 -3.43 -2.80 -9.10
CA ASP A 132 -4.05 -3.29 -10.33
C ASP A 132 -5.53 -2.90 -10.34
N VAL A 133 -5.94 -2.11 -11.32
CA VAL A 133 -7.33 -1.69 -11.49
C VAL A 133 -7.80 -2.07 -12.88
N LYS A 134 -8.93 -2.76 -12.94
CA LYS A 134 -9.53 -3.13 -14.23
C LYS A 134 -9.82 -1.88 -15.06
N ASN A 135 -9.33 -1.87 -16.31
CA ASN A 135 -9.49 -0.79 -17.28
C ASN A 135 -8.85 0.56 -16.90
N ALA A 136 -7.84 0.56 -16.01
CA ALA A 136 -7.04 1.74 -15.72
C ALA A 136 -5.61 1.60 -16.26
N PRO A 137 -4.86 2.71 -16.39
CA PRO A 137 -3.42 2.64 -16.60
C PRO A 137 -2.75 1.83 -15.49
N PRO A 138 -1.80 0.93 -15.82
CA PRO A 138 -1.03 0.22 -14.81
C PRO A 138 0.01 1.16 -14.16
N GLY A 139 0.69 0.65 -13.13
CA GLY A 139 1.92 1.28 -12.65
C GLY A 139 1.71 2.31 -11.54
N TYR A 140 0.57 2.28 -10.85
CA TYR A 140 0.47 3.00 -9.58
C TYR A 140 1.20 2.23 -8.48
N HIS A 141 2.26 2.84 -7.96
CA HIS A 141 3.07 2.32 -6.85
C HIS A 141 2.85 3.16 -5.60
N PHE A 142 2.75 2.46 -4.48
CA PHE A 142 2.67 3.06 -3.16
C PHE A 142 3.48 2.23 -2.17
N HIS A 143 3.68 2.76 -0.98
CA HIS A 143 4.29 2.04 0.13
C HIS A 143 3.44 2.21 1.38
N LEU A 144 3.53 1.22 2.27
CA LEU A 144 2.92 1.28 3.59
C LEU A 144 4.00 1.16 4.64
N THR A 145 3.98 2.06 5.63
CA THR A 145 4.87 2.03 6.79
C THR A 145 4.05 1.71 8.03
N ARG A 146 4.48 0.73 8.83
CA ARG A 146 3.72 0.28 10.00
C ARG A 146 3.59 1.42 11.03
N CYS A 147 2.38 1.61 11.54
CA CYS A 147 2.15 2.53 12.66
C CYS A 147 2.68 1.88 13.94
N HIS A 148 3.75 2.43 14.51
CA HIS A 148 4.15 2.09 15.87
C HIS A 148 3.41 3.00 16.84
N GLY A 149 2.39 2.47 17.51
CA GLY A 149 1.78 3.19 18.62
C GLY A 149 2.85 3.52 19.65
N THR A 150 2.85 4.74 20.19
CA THR A 150 3.44 4.92 21.52
C THR A 150 2.65 3.98 22.44
N PRO A 151 3.27 3.08 23.21
CA PRO A 151 2.51 2.27 24.16
C PRO A 151 1.71 3.24 25.02
N SER A 152 0.38 3.12 24.96
CA SER A 152 -0.50 3.87 25.84
C SER A 152 0.00 3.62 27.25
N LYS A 153 0.49 4.66 27.94
CA LYS A 153 0.91 4.53 29.33
C LYS A 153 -0.30 4.00 30.10
N MET A 154 -0.11 2.82 30.72
CA MET A 154 -0.99 2.34 31.78
C MET A 154 -1.07 3.35 32.92
#